data_AF-A0AAV9I7J9-F1
#
_entry.id   AF-A0AAV9I7J9-F1
#
_cell.length_a   1.000
_cell.length_b   1.000
_cell.length_c   1.000
_cell.angle_alpha   90.00
_cell.angle_beta   90.00
_cell.angle_gamma   90.00
#
_symmetry.space_group_name_H-M   'P 1'
#
loop_
_entity.id
_entity.type
_entity.pdbx_description
1 polymer ?
#
loop_
_entity_poly.entity_id
_entity_poly.type
_entity_poly.pdbx_seq_one_letter_code
_entity_poly.pdbx_strand_id
1 'polypeptide(L)'
;MEPSNHGIRRRLAGLELGGTSCVASFCEGSPTNIIKNFRVPTTTPTETLGKLKAWLVENGPFDALGIACFGPVDLNRNSKTYGHITSTPKTQWRYYDVVGTFADLSIPIGFDTDVNAPALAEISYGPHSYASSSCYITIGTGVGVGMVVNREPVHGLMHTEGGHCMVAKLSNDEYKGSCEFHGACVEGLVNAQALAARKHIAPGELATLSDDDDIWNIAAYYIAQLCANVTYLLSPELIVIGGGIPKRACLLALIRQHFQKVINGYLDVDKLKHHLDEYIVGSAFGDRIGMIGACELGKRALEGQ
;
A
#
# COMPACT_ATOMS: atom_id res chain seq x y z
N MET A 1 -38.86 27.01 -6.14
CA MET A 1 -37.84 27.08 -5.06
C MET A 1 -37.76 25.70 -4.46
N GLU A 2 -36.88 24.86 -5.01
CA GLU A 2 -36.59 23.56 -4.41
C GLU A 2 -35.83 23.77 -3.10
N PRO A 3 -36.10 22.97 -2.05
CA PRO A 3 -35.37 23.08 -0.80
C PRO A 3 -33.91 22.68 -1.05
N SER A 4 -33.00 23.56 -0.66
CA SER A 4 -31.56 23.34 -0.72
C SER A 4 -31.20 22.14 0.15
N ASN A 5 -30.88 21.02 -0.51
CA ASN A 5 -30.43 19.79 0.12
C ASN A 5 -29.02 20.02 0.71
N HIS A 6 -28.94 20.69 1.86
CA HIS A 6 -27.75 20.71 2.70
C HIS A 6 -27.61 19.32 3.34
N GLY A 7 -27.31 18.32 2.52
CA GLY A 7 -27.01 16.97 2.98
C GLY A 7 -25.89 17.05 4.01
N ILE A 8 -26.10 16.47 5.19
CA ILE A 8 -25.09 16.36 6.24
C ILE A 8 -23.83 15.78 5.59
N ARG A 9 -22.75 16.58 5.54
CA ARG A 9 -21.48 16.12 5.02
C ARG A 9 -20.96 15.05 5.96
N ARG A 10 -20.99 13.79 5.51
CA ARG A 10 -20.44 12.66 6.26
C ARG A 10 -18.97 12.90 6.57
N ARG A 11 -18.56 12.62 7.80
CA ARG A 11 -17.18 12.71 8.25
C ARG A 11 -16.68 11.32 8.58
N LEU A 12 -15.60 10.91 7.92
CA LEU A 12 -14.99 9.59 8.14
C LEU A 12 -13.63 9.76 8.81
N ALA A 13 -13.28 8.82 9.67
CA ALA A 13 -11.94 8.66 10.21
C ALA A 13 -11.17 7.59 9.41
N GLY A 14 -9.87 7.80 9.22
CA GLY A 14 -8.97 6.82 8.62
C GLY A 14 -7.70 6.66 9.45
N LEU A 15 -7.29 5.43 9.74
CA LEU A 15 -5.99 5.08 10.30
C LEU A 15 -5.13 4.39 9.23
N GLU A 16 -4.02 5.02 8.87
CA GLU A 16 -2.94 4.40 8.10
C GLU A 16 -1.88 3.92 9.09
N LEU A 17 -1.81 2.61 9.32
CA LEU A 17 -0.84 2.00 10.25
C LEU A 17 0.33 1.45 9.44
N GLY A 18 1.47 2.13 9.50
CA GLY A 18 2.71 1.68 8.86
C GLY A 18 3.77 1.22 9.86
N GLY A 19 4.76 0.48 9.38
CA GLY A 19 5.84 -0.05 10.23
C GLY A 19 6.69 1.03 10.93
N THR A 20 6.80 2.23 10.38
CA THR A 20 7.64 3.31 10.95
C THR A 20 6.83 4.40 11.64
N SER A 21 5.69 4.77 11.05
CA SER A 21 4.77 5.75 11.60
C SER A 21 3.33 5.36 11.30
N CYS A 22 2.42 5.78 12.16
CA CYS A 22 0.98 5.65 11.95
C CYS A 22 0.35 7.04 11.83
N VAL A 23 -0.74 7.15 11.06
CA VAL A 23 -1.45 8.41 10.81
C VAL A 23 -2.93 8.22 11.06
N ALA A 24 -3.51 9.07 11.91
CA ALA A 24 -4.96 9.28 11.96
C ALA A 24 -5.34 10.43 11.05
N SER A 25 -6.49 10.33 10.41
CA SER A 25 -7.01 11.35 9.49
C SER A 25 -8.53 11.45 9.59
N PHE A 26 -9.04 12.64 9.29
CA PHE A 26 -10.46 12.89 9.02
C PHE A 26 -10.64 13.36 7.59
N CYS A 27 -11.68 12.89 6.94
CA CYS A 27 -12.15 13.44 5.66
C CYS A 27 -13.63 13.83 5.76
N GLU A 28 -14.06 14.74 4.87
CA GLU A 28 -15.45 15.18 4.79
C GLU A 28 -15.99 15.13 3.36
N GLY A 29 -17.16 14.52 3.18
CA GLY A 29 -17.85 14.40 1.89
C GLY A 29 -17.21 13.40 0.91
N SER A 30 -15.89 13.32 0.86
CA SER A 30 -15.12 12.37 0.03
C SER A 30 -13.85 11.92 0.76
N PRO A 31 -13.44 10.64 0.67
CA PRO A 31 -12.13 10.17 1.16
C PRO A 31 -10.93 10.97 0.67
N THR A 32 -11.03 11.63 -0.50
CA THR A 32 -9.97 12.50 -1.03
C THR A 32 -9.85 13.85 -0.33
N ASN A 33 -10.87 14.28 0.41
CA ASN A 33 -10.91 15.57 1.09
C ASN A 33 -10.47 15.42 2.56
N ILE A 34 -9.17 15.15 2.77
CA ILE A 34 -8.57 15.09 4.11
C ILE A 34 -8.56 16.49 4.73
N ILE A 35 -9.27 16.67 5.84
CA ILE A 35 -9.41 17.96 6.53
C ILE A 35 -8.49 18.09 7.75
N LYS A 36 -8.05 16.96 8.30
CA LYS A 36 -7.19 16.93 9.49
C LYS A 36 -6.42 15.62 9.55
N ASN A 37 -5.18 15.66 10.03
CA ASN A 37 -4.41 14.46 10.30
C ASN A 37 -3.50 14.61 11.52
N PHE A 38 -3.05 13.48 12.06
CA PHE A 38 -2.14 13.38 13.18
C PHE A 38 -1.24 12.17 13.01
N ARG A 39 0.08 12.40 13.01
CA ARG A 39 1.09 11.37 12.82
C ARG A 39 1.81 11.07 14.13
N VAL A 40 1.99 9.79 14.41
CA VAL A 40 2.78 9.30 15.55
C VAL A 40 3.82 8.27 15.09
N PRO A 41 4.99 8.18 15.74
CA PRO A 41 5.90 7.06 15.55
C PRO A 41 5.24 5.73 15.93
N THR A 42 5.58 4.66 15.23
CA THR A 42 5.11 3.30 15.55
C THR A 42 6.00 2.69 16.63
N THR A 43 5.52 2.62 17.87
CA THR A 43 6.22 2.03 19.03
C THR A 43 5.59 0.69 19.42
N THR A 44 5.00 0.59 20.62
CA THR A 44 4.18 -0.54 21.05
C THR A 44 2.73 -0.34 20.55
N PRO A 45 1.96 -1.42 20.32
CA PRO A 45 0.59 -1.28 19.84
C PRO A 45 -0.30 -0.51 20.82
N THR A 46 -0.23 -0.80 22.12
CA THR A 46 -1.02 -0.10 23.15
C THR A 46 -0.74 1.40 23.16
N GLU A 47 0.54 1.80 23.11
CA GLU A 47 0.89 3.23 23.09
C GLU A 47 0.48 3.90 21.78
N THR A 48 0.78 3.26 20.65
CA THR A 48 0.54 3.83 19.31
C THR A 48 -0.96 3.97 19.04
N LEU A 49 -1.72 2.89 19.18
CA LEU A 49 -3.16 2.88 18.96
C LEU A 49 -3.90 3.68 20.03
N GLY A 50 -3.42 3.69 21.28
CA GLY A 50 -3.95 4.54 22.34
C GLY A 50 -3.86 6.02 22.02
N LYS A 51 -2.71 6.50 21.52
CA LYS A 51 -2.53 7.89 21.05
C LYS A 51 -3.46 8.23 19.89
N LEU A 52 -3.58 7.35 18.90
CA LEU A 52 -4.47 7.55 17.75
C LEU A 52 -5.94 7.60 18.18
N LYS A 53 -6.37 6.68 19.05
CA LYS A 53 -7.74 6.62 19.59
C LYS A 53 -8.08 7.87 20.39
N ALA A 54 -7.20 8.29 21.30
CA ALA A 54 -7.40 9.50 22.08
C ALA A 54 -7.59 10.73 21.18
N TRP A 55 -6.73 10.85 20.15
CA TRP A 55 -6.84 11.93 19.18
C TRP A 55 -8.13 11.87 18.36
N LEU A 56 -8.57 10.68 17.91
CA LEU A 56 -9.84 10.53 17.20
C LEU A 56 -11.04 10.98 18.06
N VAL A 57 -11.08 10.55 19.33
CA VAL A 57 -12.16 10.90 20.27
C VAL A 57 -12.20 12.40 20.56
N GLU A 58 -11.04 13.03 20.79
CA GLU A 58 -10.94 14.47 21.03
C GLU A 58 -11.43 15.32 19.83
N ASN A 59 -11.28 14.79 18.61
CA ASN A 59 -11.52 15.53 17.37
C ASN A 59 -12.77 15.09 16.59
N GLY A 60 -13.57 14.18 17.16
CA GLY A 60 -14.85 13.75 16.61
C GLY A 60 -15.94 14.83 16.65
N PRO A 61 -17.21 14.50 16.32
CA PRO A 61 -17.71 13.17 15.95
C PRO A 61 -17.32 12.74 14.54
N PHE A 62 -17.51 11.47 14.22
CA PHE A 62 -17.31 10.87 12.89
C PHE A 62 -18.22 9.65 12.74
N ASP A 63 -18.59 9.32 11.50
CA ASP A 63 -19.64 8.36 11.18
C ASP A 63 -19.12 6.92 11.06
N ALA A 64 -17.85 6.74 10.67
CA ALA A 64 -17.18 5.45 10.56
C ALA A 64 -15.66 5.61 10.61
N LEU A 65 -14.98 4.49 10.91
CA LEU A 65 -13.53 4.39 10.95
C LEU A 65 -13.06 3.37 9.92
N GLY A 66 -12.06 3.70 9.10
CA GLY A 66 -11.34 2.70 8.34
C GLY A 66 -9.89 2.57 8.81
N ILE A 67 -9.37 1.34 8.78
CA ILE A 67 -8.05 1.00 9.27
C ILE A 67 -7.32 0.26 8.15
N ALA A 68 -6.30 0.89 7.58
CA ALA A 68 -5.38 0.30 6.63
C ALA A 68 -4.10 -0.09 7.39
N CYS A 69 -3.85 -1.39 7.55
CA CYS A 69 -2.88 -1.91 8.51
C CYS A 69 -1.73 -2.67 7.84
N PHE A 70 -0.49 -2.41 8.27
CA PHE A 70 0.64 -3.26 7.93
C PHE A 70 0.43 -4.69 8.44
N GLY A 71 0.83 -5.68 7.64
CA GLY A 71 0.55 -7.08 7.90
C GLY A 71 1.78 -7.98 8.06
N PRO A 72 1.58 -9.29 7.86
CA PRO A 72 0.29 -9.94 7.61
C PRO A 72 -0.81 -9.72 8.67
N VAL A 73 -2.07 -9.58 8.23
CA VAL A 73 -3.29 -9.42 9.06
C VAL A 73 -4.35 -10.47 8.74
N ASP A 74 -5.19 -10.79 9.73
CA ASP A 74 -6.35 -11.66 9.56
C ASP A 74 -7.58 -10.85 9.09
N LEU A 75 -7.96 -11.05 7.83
CA LEU A 75 -9.08 -10.39 7.18
C LEU A 75 -10.33 -11.29 7.09
N ASN A 76 -10.24 -12.54 7.55
CA ASN A 76 -11.39 -13.44 7.51
C ASN A 76 -12.38 -13.06 8.62
N ARG A 77 -13.50 -12.45 8.23
CA ARG A 77 -14.57 -12.02 9.18
C ARG A 77 -15.14 -13.16 10.03
N ASN A 78 -14.99 -14.43 9.62
CA ASN A 78 -15.41 -15.60 10.39
C ASN A 78 -14.33 -16.14 11.34
N SER A 79 -13.11 -15.59 11.28
CA SER A 79 -12.02 -15.95 12.18
C SER A 79 -12.21 -15.31 13.55
N LYS A 80 -11.81 -16.03 14.61
CA LYS A 80 -11.79 -15.49 15.98
C LYS A 80 -10.76 -14.36 16.15
N THR A 81 -9.80 -14.27 15.23
CA THR A 81 -8.72 -13.28 15.23
C THR A 81 -8.85 -12.26 14.11
N TYR A 82 -10.05 -12.09 13.52
CA TYR A 82 -10.30 -11.01 12.56
C TYR A 82 -9.81 -9.67 13.14
N GLY A 83 -9.10 -8.89 12.34
CA GLY A 83 -8.58 -7.60 12.79
C GLY A 83 -7.24 -7.67 13.53
N HIS A 84 -6.62 -8.85 13.63
CA HIS A 84 -5.31 -9.02 14.28
C HIS A 84 -4.18 -8.96 13.25
N ILE A 85 -3.02 -8.43 13.66
CA ILE A 85 -1.75 -8.70 12.99
C ILE A 85 -1.30 -10.11 13.37
N THR A 86 -0.79 -10.90 12.43
CA THR A 86 -0.44 -12.31 12.66
C THR A 86 1.07 -12.50 12.79
N SER A 87 1.80 -12.46 11.69
CA SER A 87 3.26 -12.53 11.65
C SER A 87 3.85 -11.15 11.35
N THR A 88 4.87 -10.72 12.08
CA THR A 88 5.61 -9.48 11.78
C THR A 88 6.97 -9.51 12.47
N PRO A 89 8.04 -8.89 11.94
CA PRO A 89 9.30 -8.75 12.66
C PRO A 89 9.15 -7.92 13.96
N LYS A 90 8.10 -7.09 14.07
CA LYS A 90 7.77 -6.34 15.28
C LYS A 90 7.06 -7.22 16.32
N THR A 91 7.82 -7.94 17.12
CA THR A 91 7.32 -8.97 18.06
C THR A 91 6.13 -8.53 18.92
N GLN A 92 6.09 -7.29 19.40
CA GLN A 92 5.00 -6.77 20.24
C GLN A 92 3.66 -6.58 19.49
N TRP A 93 3.69 -6.51 18.16
CA TRP A 93 2.50 -6.36 17.32
C TRP A 93 1.92 -7.71 16.87
N ARG A 94 2.65 -8.82 17.05
CA ARG A 94 2.16 -10.16 16.69
C ARG A 94 0.93 -10.52 17.53
N TYR A 95 -0.13 -10.98 16.87
CA TYR A 95 -1.42 -11.35 17.45
C TYR A 95 -2.11 -10.23 18.25
N TYR A 96 -1.77 -8.97 17.99
CA TYR A 96 -2.44 -7.84 18.64
C TYR A 96 -3.79 -7.56 17.96
N ASP A 97 -4.84 -7.41 18.76
CA ASP A 97 -6.19 -7.08 18.30
C ASP A 97 -6.32 -5.58 17.95
N VAL A 98 -6.06 -5.25 16.68
CA VAL A 98 -6.09 -3.87 16.20
C VAL A 98 -7.53 -3.37 16.15
N VAL A 99 -8.45 -4.13 15.55
CA VAL A 99 -9.86 -3.71 15.41
C VAL A 99 -10.55 -3.60 16.77
N GLY A 100 -10.34 -4.59 17.66
CA GLY A 100 -10.94 -4.60 19.00
C GLY A 100 -10.52 -3.43 19.87
N THR A 101 -9.37 -2.81 19.62
CA THR A 101 -8.93 -1.57 20.30
C THR A 101 -9.91 -0.41 20.12
N PHE A 102 -10.69 -0.41 19.04
CA PHE A 102 -11.63 0.66 18.68
C PHE A 102 -13.11 0.23 18.77
N ALA A 103 -13.40 -0.99 19.23
CA ALA A 103 -14.76 -1.54 19.24
C ALA A 103 -15.75 -0.76 20.13
N ASP A 104 -15.27 -0.14 21.20
CA ASP A 104 -16.05 0.71 22.11
C ASP A 104 -16.50 2.03 21.48
N LEU A 105 -15.94 2.44 20.34
CA LEU A 105 -16.43 3.60 19.59
C LEU A 105 -17.85 3.41 19.04
N SER A 106 -18.35 2.16 18.96
CA SER A 106 -19.72 1.83 18.57
C SER A 106 -20.14 2.41 17.21
N ILE A 107 -19.21 2.42 16.25
CA ILE A 107 -19.37 2.87 14.86
C ILE A 107 -18.95 1.76 13.89
N PRO A 108 -19.35 1.82 12.61
CA PRO A 108 -18.80 0.94 11.58
C PRO A 108 -17.27 1.06 11.48
N ILE A 109 -16.60 -0.09 11.43
CA ILE A 109 -15.14 -0.18 11.26
C ILE A 109 -14.80 -1.01 10.02
N GLY A 110 -14.14 -0.39 9.05
CA GLY A 110 -13.51 -1.07 7.92
C GLY A 110 -12.07 -1.43 8.24
N PHE A 111 -11.61 -2.60 7.81
CA PHE A 111 -10.25 -3.08 8.08
C PHE A 111 -9.71 -3.84 6.88
N ASP A 112 -8.55 -3.42 6.39
CA ASP A 112 -7.78 -4.09 5.34
C ASP A 112 -6.29 -3.74 5.47
N THR A 113 -5.46 -4.20 4.54
CA THR A 113 -4.04 -3.92 4.53
C THR A 113 -3.72 -2.49 4.10
N ASP A 114 -2.53 -2.02 4.48
CA ASP A 114 -1.91 -0.76 4.06
C ASP A 114 -1.54 -0.71 2.56
N VAL A 115 -1.84 -1.77 1.79
CA VAL A 115 -1.64 -1.84 0.34
C VAL A 115 -2.92 -2.10 -0.46
N ASN A 116 -3.87 -2.87 0.08
CA ASN A 116 -5.20 -3.03 -0.53
C ASN A 116 -6.00 -1.73 -0.47
N ALA A 117 -5.92 -0.99 0.64
CA ALA A 117 -6.65 0.27 0.78
C ALA A 117 -6.18 1.32 -0.26
N PRO A 118 -4.86 1.53 -0.47
CA PRO A 118 -4.36 2.28 -1.62
C PRO A 118 -4.79 1.75 -2.99
N ALA A 119 -4.68 0.44 -3.24
CA ALA A 119 -5.07 -0.16 -4.52
C ALA A 119 -6.52 0.18 -4.90
N LEU A 120 -7.41 0.11 -3.91
CA LEU A 120 -8.82 0.45 -4.05
C LEU A 120 -9.02 1.94 -4.27
N ALA A 121 -8.37 2.79 -3.47
CA ALA A 121 -8.51 4.24 -3.57
C ALA A 121 -8.03 4.81 -4.92
N GLU A 122 -6.98 4.24 -5.52
CA GLU A 122 -6.47 4.66 -6.83
C GLU A 122 -7.53 4.52 -7.94
N ILE A 123 -8.30 3.43 -7.94
CA ILE A 123 -9.36 3.21 -8.95
C ILE A 123 -10.73 3.78 -8.55
N SER A 124 -10.92 4.08 -7.27
CA SER A 124 -12.16 4.74 -6.79
C SER A 124 -12.12 6.25 -7.02
N TYR A 125 -10.95 6.87 -6.90
CA TYR A 125 -10.83 8.33 -6.83
C TYR A 125 -9.79 8.93 -7.77
N GLY A 126 -8.82 8.15 -8.23
CA GLY A 126 -7.78 8.61 -9.15
C GLY A 126 -8.29 8.76 -10.59
N PRO A 127 -7.40 9.08 -11.54
CA PRO A 127 -7.72 9.17 -12.96
C PRO A 127 -7.99 7.79 -13.61
N HIS A 128 -8.08 6.73 -12.81
CA HIS A 128 -8.20 5.33 -13.22
C HIS A 128 -9.61 4.77 -12.98
N SER A 129 -10.63 5.63 -12.95
CA SER A 129 -12.02 5.23 -12.67
C SER A 129 -12.60 4.25 -13.69
N TYR A 130 -12.00 4.14 -14.88
CA TYR A 130 -12.34 3.12 -15.87
C TYR A 130 -11.98 1.70 -15.41
N ALA A 131 -10.96 1.56 -14.56
CA ALA A 131 -10.46 0.26 -14.14
C ALA A 131 -11.33 -0.35 -13.04
N SER A 132 -11.54 -1.65 -13.16
CA SER A 132 -12.15 -2.51 -12.14
C SER A 132 -11.11 -3.32 -11.35
N SER A 133 -9.87 -3.38 -11.85
CA SER A 133 -8.77 -4.09 -11.21
C SER A 133 -7.49 -3.28 -11.17
N SER A 134 -6.76 -3.37 -10.06
CA SER A 134 -5.50 -2.66 -9.87
C SER A 134 -4.58 -3.43 -8.93
N CYS A 135 -3.27 -3.30 -9.18
CA CYS A 135 -2.24 -3.69 -8.24
C CYS A 135 -1.57 -2.44 -7.67
N TYR A 136 -1.44 -2.33 -6.36
CA TYR A 136 -0.63 -1.29 -5.73
C TYR A 136 0.62 -1.91 -5.12
N ILE A 137 1.79 -1.49 -5.60
CA ILE A 137 3.09 -1.95 -5.12
C ILE A 137 3.78 -0.78 -4.42
N THR A 138 3.99 -0.90 -3.11
CA THR A 138 4.75 0.09 -2.34
C THR A 138 6.17 -0.40 -2.12
N ILE A 139 7.16 0.47 -2.33
CA ILE A 139 8.57 0.19 -2.05
C ILE A 139 9.13 1.23 -1.05
N GLY A 140 9.59 0.74 0.09
CA GLY A 140 10.16 1.56 1.17
C GLY A 140 11.00 0.72 2.12
N THR A 141 10.65 0.71 3.41
CA THR A 141 11.30 -0.19 4.40
C THR A 141 11.10 -1.66 4.05
N GLY A 142 9.97 -1.99 3.44
CA GLY A 142 9.67 -3.30 2.85
C GLY A 142 9.06 -3.14 1.45
N VAL A 143 8.49 -4.21 0.92
CA VAL A 143 7.71 -4.21 -0.32
C VAL A 143 6.36 -4.84 -0.05
N GLY A 144 5.31 -4.03 -0.15
CA GLY A 144 3.93 -4.49 -0.01
C GLY A 144 3.23 -4.52 -1.36
N VAL A 145 2.34 -5.49 -1.57
CA VAL A 145 1.56 -5.64 -2.80
C VAL A 145 0.10 -5.85 -2.44
N GLY A 146 -0.74 -4.88 -2.78
CA GLY A 146 -2.19 -4.94 -2.67
C GLY A 146 -2.82 -5.19 -4.02
N MET A 147 -3.88 -5.99 -4.06
CA MET A 147 -4.57 -6.35 -5.30
C MET A 147 -6.06 -6.13 -5.14
N VAL A 148 -6.66 -5.51 -6.15
CA VAL A 148 -8.10 -5.32 -6.29
C VAL A 148 -8.52 -5.93 -7.62
N VAL A 149 -9.57 -6.75 -7.60
CA VAL A 149 -10.19 -7.37 -8.78
C VAL A 149 -11.71 -7.18 -8.66
N ASN A 150 -12.36 -6.71 -9.73
CA ASN A 150 -13.78 -6.37 -9.73
C ASN A 150 -14.18 -5.37 -8.62
N ARG A 151 -13.31 -4.39 -8.34
CA ARG A 151 -13.44 -3.38 -7.28
C ARG A 151 -13.48 -3.94 -5.85
N GLU A 152 -13.07 -5.19 -5.69
CA GLU A 152 -12.94 -5.86 -4.41
C GLU A 152 -11.48 -6.21 -4.13
N PRO A 153 -10.95 -5.90 -2.94
CA PRO A 153 -9.65 -6.40 -2.51
C PRO A 153 -9.58 -7.92 -2.59
N VAL A 154 -8.45 -8.46 -3.03
CA VAL A 154 -8.23 -9.90 -3.09
C VAL A 154 -8.00 -10.44 -1.68
N HIS A 155 -9.03 -11.09 -1.15
CA HIS A 155 -8.97 -11.88 0.09
C HIS A 155 -9.12 -13.37 -0.28
N GLY A 156 -8.03 -14.13 -0.20
CA GLY A 156 -8.02 -15.58 -0.42
C GLY A 156 -7.94 -16.34 0.90
N LEU A 157 -7.01 -17.29 0.97
CA LEU A 157 -6.60 -17.88 2.27
C LEU A 157 -6.05 -16.81 3.23
N MET A 158 -5.42 -15.79 2.67
CA MET A 158 -4.93 -14.56 3.31
C MET A 158 -4.92 -13.44 2.26
N HIS A 159 -4.55 -12.22 2.64
CA HIS A 159 -4.22 -11.17 1.65
C HIS A 159 -2.91 -11.48 0.93
N THR A 160 -2.64 -10.77 -0.16
CA THR A 160 -1.42 -10.95 -0.95
C THR A 160 -0.17 -10.47 -0.21
N GLU A 161 0.94 -11.18 -0.45
CA GLU A 161 2.30 -10.90 0.07
C GLU A 161 3.31 -10.89 -1.08
N GLY A 162 2.97 -10.17 -2.16
CA GLY A 162 3.73 -10.21 -3.42
C GLY A 162 5.17 -9.68 -3.32
N GLY A 163 5.51 -8.91 -2.27
CA GLY A 163 6.88 -8.48 -2.01
C GLY A 163 7.82 -9.64 -1.68
N HIS A 164 7.30 -10.77 -1.23
CA HIS A 164 8.09 -11.97 -0.95
C HIS A 164 8.19 -12.94 -2.13
N CYS A 165 7.65 -12.59 -3.31
CA CYS A 165 7.86 -13.38 -4.51
C CYS A 165 9.35 -13.51 -4.84
N MET A 166 9.73 -14.68 -5.35
CA MET A 166 11.08 -14.92 -5.86
C MET A 166 11.21 -14.40 -7.28
N VAL A 167 12.38 -13.85 -7.61
CA VAL A 167 12.72 -13.33 -8.94
C VAL A 167 14.11 -13.80 -9.33
N ALA A 168 14.41 -13.78 -10.64
CA ALA A 168 15.74 -14.10 -11.11
C ALA A 168 16.71 -12.98 -10.68
N LYS A 169 17.81 -13.36 -10.03
CA LYS A 169 18.88 -12.43 -9.68
C LYS A 169 19.56 -11.89 -10.94
N LEU A 170 19.88 -10.60 -10.93
CA LEU A 170 20.75 -10.03 -11.95
C LEU A 170 22.12 -10.72 -11.85
N SER A 171 22.69 -11.13 -12.98
CA SER A 171 23.86 -12.02 -13.01
C SER A 171 25.10 -11.46 -12.31
N ASN A 172 25.25 -10.14 -12.27
CA ASN A 172 26.35 -9.44 -11.61
C ASN A 172 25.98 -8.87 -10.22
N ASP A 173 24.80 -9.18 -9.69
CA ASP A 173 24.38 -8.73 -8.35
C ASP A 173 24.69 -9.79 -7.29
N GLU A 174 25.81 -9.59 -6.58
CA GLU A 174 26.26 -10.50 -5.51
C GLU A 174 25.50 -10.32 -4.18
N TYR A 175 24.62 -9.31 -4.07
CA TYR A 175 23.90 -9.04 -2.83
C TYR A 175 23.03 -10.24 -2.42
N LYS A 176 23.15 -10.68 -1.16
CA LYS A 176 22.47 -11.89 -0.66
C LYS A 176 20.98 -11.70 -0.38
N GLY A 177 20.55 -10.46 -0.21
CA GLY A 177 19.19 -10.09 0.17
C GLY A 177 19.05 -9.76 1.65
N SER A 178 18.19 -8.79 1.97
CA SER A 178 17.98 -8.26 3.33
C SER A 178 16.79 -8.88 4.07
N CYS A 179 15.94 -9.66 3.39
CA CYS A 179 14.74 -10.23 4.00
C CYS A 179 15.11 -11.35 4.97
N GLU A 180 14.68 -11.24 6.23
CA GLU A 180 14.98 -12.20 7.30
C GLU A 180 14.45 -13.61 7.02
N PHE A 181 13.37 -13.73 6.24
CA PHE A 181 12.72 -15.00 5.94
C PHE A 181 13.27 -15.69 4.69
N HIS A 182 13.56 -14.91 3.64
CA HIS A 182 13.79 -15.45 2.29
C HIS A 182 15.14 -15.05 1.68
N GLY A 183 15.88 -14.13 2.31
CA GLY A 183 17.06 -13.51 1.70
C GLY A 183 16.68 -12.73 0.45
N ALA A 184 16.80 -13.36 -0.73
CA ALA A 184 16.68 -12.73 -2.06
C ALA A 184 15.27 -12.83 -2.70
N CYS A 185 14.21 -12.61 -1.91
CA CYS A 185 12.90 -12.25 -2.48
C CYS A 185 12.91 -10.80 -3.00
N VAL A 186 11.86 -10.35 -3.70
CA VAL A 186 11.79 -8.97 -4.23
C VAL A 186 12.06 -7.93 -3.13
N GLU A 187 11.38 -8.01 -1.99
CA GLU A 187 11.60 -7.12 -0.85
C GLU A 187 13.07 -7.11 -0.42
N GLY A 188 13.63 -8.29 -0.22
CA GLY A 188 15.02 -8.43 0.21
C GLY A 188 16.02 -7.90 -0.80
N LEU A 189 15.63 -7.71 -2.07
CA LEU A 189 16.49 -7.18 -3.11
C LEU A 189 16.33 -5.67 -3.33
N VAL A 190 15.14 -5.09 -3.06
CA VAL A 190 14.84 -3.69 -3.43
C VAL A 190 14.38 -2.77 -2.31
N ASN A 191 14.19 -3.28 -1.08
CA ASN A 191 13.87 -2.40 0.04
C ASN A 191 15.02 -1.41 0.33
N ALA A 192 14.73 -0.36 1.10
CA ALA A 192 15.69 0.70 1.39
C ALA A 192 16.99 0.19 2.02
N GLN A 193 16.92 -0.86 2.84
CA GLN A 193 18.11 -1.52 3.40
C GLN A 193 18.97 -2.17 2.31
N ALA A 194 18.33 -2.90 1.39
CA ALA A 194 19.01 -3.62 0.31
C ALA A 194 19.69 -2.69 -0.69
N LEU A 195 19.02 -1.59 -1.06
CA LEU A 195 19.60 -0.61 -1.99
C LEU A 195 20.76 0.15 -1.34
N ALA A 196 20.58 0.59 -0.08
CA ALA A 196 21.61 1.32 0.64
C ALA A 196 22.85 0.46 0.93
N ALA A 197 22.65 -0.83 1.26
CA ALA A 197 23.74 -1.77 1.48
C ALA A 197 24.63 -1.95 0.24
N ARG A 198 24.04 -1.99 -0.98
CA ARG A 198 24.81 -2.05 -2.23
C ARG A 198 25.66 -0.80 -2.50
N LYS A 199 25.26 0.34 -1.94
CA LYS A 199 25.97 1.62 -2.09
C LYS A 199 26.84 1.97 -0.88
N HIS A 200 26.86 1.13 0.15
CA HIS A 200 27.59 1.36 1.41
C HIS A 200 27.22 2.68 2.09
N ILE A 201 25.94 3.05 2.06
CA ILE A 201 25.38 4.25 2.70
C ILE A 201 24.26 3.88 3.68
N ALA A 202 23.81 4.84 4.48
CA ALA A 202 22.61 4.65 5.29
C ALA A 202 21.32 4.73 4.43
N PRO A 203 20.23 4.02 4.79
CA PRO A 203 18.97 4.07 4.03
C PRO A 203 18.40 5.47 3.80
N GLY A 204 18.59 6.39 4.76
CA GLY A 204 18.16 7.78 4.64
C GLY A 204 18.94 8.59 3.58
N GLU A 205 20.13 8.11 3.19
CA GLU A 205 20.98 8.75 2.19
C GLU A 205 20.63 8.33 0.76
N LEU A 206 19.75 7.35 0.55
CA LEU A 206 19.30 6.97 -0.80
C LEU A 206 18.70 8.15 -1.58
N ALA A 207 18.12 9.13 -0.90
CA ALA A 207 17.56 10.33 -1.51
C ALA A 207 18.65 11.28 -2.08
N THR A 208 19.91 11.14 -1.66
CA THR A 208 21.02 12.01 -2.12
C THR A 208 21.68 11.52 -3.41
N LEU A 209 21.47 10.24 -3.77
CA LEU A 209 22.00 9.67 -5.00
C LEU A 209 21.40 10.35 -6.24
N SER A 210 22.20 10.47 -7.30
CA SER A 210 21.73 10.98 -8.60
C SER A 210 20.73 10.02 -9.24
N ASP A 211 19.85 10.52 -10.10
CA ASP A 211 18.94 9.69 -10.91
C ASP A 211 19.68 8.82 -11.94
N ASP A 212 20.94 9.16 -12.27
CA ASP A 212 21.81 8.37 -13.15
C ASP A 212 22.55 7.23 -12.44
N ASP A 213 22.38 7.10 -11.11
CA ASP A 213 23.04 6.04 -10.35
C ASP A 213 22.51 4.65 -10.76
N ASP A 214 23.43 3.70 -10.93
CA ASP A 214 23.15 2.35 -11.41
C ASP A 214 22.22 1.55 -10.48
N ILE A 215 22.12 1.96 -9.22
CA ILE A 215 21.23 1.33 -8.24
C ILE A 215 19.76 1.35 -8.68
N TRP A 216 19.33 2.40 -9.41
CA TRP A 216 17.96 2.51 -9.89
C TRP A 216 17.66 1.52 -11.00
N ASN A 217 18.65 1.21 -11.82
CA ASN A 217 18.53 0.17 -12.83
C ASN A 217 18.42 -1.23 -12.20
N ILE A 218 19.16 -1.48 -11.11
CA ILE A 218 19.05 -2.73 -10.32
C ILE A 218 17.66 -2.84 -9.68
N ALA A 219 17.18 -1.78 -9.03
CA ALA A 219 15.85 -1.75 -8.43
C ALA A 219 14.76 -2.00 -9.47
N ALA A 220 14.83 -1.29 -10.61
CA ALA A 220 13.88 -1.42 -11.70
C ALA A 220 13.84 -2.83 -12.30
N TYR A 221 15.00 -3.49 -12.43
CA TYR A 221 15.07 -4.87 -12.94
C TYR A 221 14.26 -5.85 -12.08
N TYR A 222 14.38 -5.76 -10.76
CA TYR A 222 13.64 -6.63 -9.85
C TYR A 222 12.15 -6.28 -9.74
N ILE A 223 11.83 -4.98 -9.68
CA ILE A 223 10.44 -4.52 -9.64
C ILE A 223 9.72 -4.89 -10.94
N ALA A 224 10.37 -4.77 -12.10
CA ALA A 224 9.80 -5.16 -13.38
C ALA A 224 9.44 -6.65 -13.46
N GLN A 225 10.27 -7.54 -12.87
CA GLN A 225 9.93 -8.96 -12.78
C GLN A 225 8.72 -9.21 -11.89
N LEU A 226 8.59 -8.48 -10.76
CA LEU A 226 7.37 -8.52 -9.95
C LEU A 226 6.14 -8.06 -10.75
N CYS A 227 6.24 -6.94 -11.47
CA CYS A 227 5.16 -6.46 -12.33
C CYS A 227 4.76 -7.49 -13.40
N ALA A 228 5.73 -8.16 -14.01
CA ALA A 228 5.48 -9.22 -14.98
C ALA A 228 4.76 -10.42 -14.34
N ASN A 229 5.24 -10.90 -13.18
CA ASN A 229 4.60 -11.98 -12.45
C ASN A 229 3.14 -11.64 -12.07
N VAL A 230 2.90 -10.42 -11.58
CA VAL A 230 1.54 -9.95 -11.29
C VAL A 230 0.69 -9.90 -12.56
N THR A 231 1.25 -9.42 -13.67
CA THR A 231 0.55 -9.36 -14.96
C THR A 231 0.15 -10.76 -15.44
N TYR A 232 1.06 -11.74 -15.34
CA TYR A 232 0.77 -13.12 -15.76
C TYR A 232 -0.25 -13.83 -14.88
N LEU A 233 -0.21 -13.60 -13.57
CA LEU A 233 -1.05 -14.34 -12.62
C LEU A 233 -2.42 -13.71 -12.44
N LEU A 234 -2.50 -12.38 -12.47
CA LEU A 234 -3.66 -11.63 -12.01
C LEU A 234 -4.21 -10.66 -13.06
N SER A 235 -3.41 -10.34 -14.09
CA SER A 235 -3.81 -9.48 -15.22
C SER A 235 -4.60 -8.22 -14.80
N PRO A 236 -4.09 -7.40 -13.85
CA PRO A 236 -4.79 -6.20 -13.45
C PRO A 236 -4.87 -5.21 -14.63
N GLU A 237 -5.80 -4.27 -14.61
CA GLU A 237 -5.90 -3.23 -15.65
C GLU A 237 -4.83 -2.13 -15.49
N LEU A 238 -4.27 -1.98 -14.30
CA LEU A 238 -3.08 -1.17 -14.04
C LEU A 238 -2.28 -1.64 -12.81
N ILE A 239 -1.01 -1.26 -12.78
CA ILE A 239 -0.10 -1.40 -11.65
C ILE A 239 0.33 0.01 -11.21
N VAL A 240 0.01 0.36 -9.98
CA VAL A 240 0.42 1.61 -9.33
C VAL A 240 1.65 1.36 -8.49
N ILE A 241 2.71 2.11 -8.74
CA ILE A 241 3.94 2.09 -7.96
C ILE A 241 3.94 3.28 -7.00
N GLY A 242 4.06 2.98 -5.70
CA GLY A 242 4.08 3.97 -4.63
C GLY A 242 5.21 3.73 -3.62
N GLY A 243 5.18 4.47 -2.52
CA GLY A 243 6.19 4.39 -1.45
C GLY A 243 7.32 5.42 -1.57
N GLY A 244 8.29 5.33 -0.65
CA GLY A 244 9.34 6.33 -0.50
C GLY A 244 10.42 6.28 -1.59
N ILE A 245 10.72 5.09 -2.12
CA ILE A 245 11.74 4.89 -3.16
C ILE A 245 11.27 5.37 -4.54
N PRO A 246 10.03 5.07 -4.99
CA PRO A 246 9.57 5.42 -6.33
C PRO A 246 9.19 6.89 -6.56
N LYS A 247 9.59 7.80 -5.67
CA LYS A 247 9.43 9.25 -5.87
C LYS A 247 10.30 9.81 -7.01
N ARG A 248 11.21 8.99 -7.56
CA ARG A 248 12.08 9.34 -8.68
C ARG A 248 11.42 9.02 -10.02
N ALA A 249 11.31 10.02 -10.88
CA ALA A 249 10.72 9.85 -12.21
C ALA A 249 11.51 8.85 -13.08
N CYS A 250 12.85 8.77 -12.90
CA CYS A 250 13.69 7.82 -13.63
C CYS A 250 13.29 6.36 -13.38
N LEU A 251 12.84 6.02 -12.16
CA LEU A 251 12.57 4.65 -11.77
C LEU A 251 11.37 4.06 -12.52
N LEU A 252 10.29 4.82 -12.70
CA LEU A 252 9.12 4.35 -13.46
C LEU A 252 9.48 4.05 -14.92
N ALA A 253 10.28 4.90 -15.55
CA ALA A 253 10.74 4.69 -16.92
C ALA A 253 11.60 3.42 -17.03
N LEU A 254 12.53 3.21 -16.09
CA LEU A 254 13.36 2.02 -16.03
C LEU A 254 12.55 0.74 -15.77
N ILE A 255 11.55 0.79 -14.88
CA ILE A 255 10.66 -0.35 -14.60
C ILE A 255 9.94 -0.75 -15.89
N ARG A 256 9.35 0.21 -16.61
CA ARG A 256 8.65 -0.05 -17.88
C ARG A 256 9.60 -0.65 -18.93
N GLN A 257 10.83 -0.14 -19.02
CA GLN A 257 11.84 -0.66 -19.95
C GLN A 257 12.21 -2.12 -19.64
N HIS A 258 12.46 -2.44 -18.36
CA HIS A 258 12.76 -3.82 -17.97
C HIS A 258 11.54 -4.73 -18.09
N PHE A 259 10.34 -4.22 -17.78
CA PHE A 259 9.09 -4.97 -17.92
C PHE A 259 8.89 -5.44 -19.37
N GLN A 260 9.10 -4.57 -20.36
CA GLN A 260 9.06 -4.96 -21.78
C GLN A 260 10.01 -6.12 -22.10
N LYS A 261 11.25 -6.06 -21.59
CA LYS A 261 12.24 -7.12 -21.81
C LYS A 261 11.80 -8.44 -21.16
N VAL A 262 11.17 -8.37 -19.98
CA VAL A 262 10.69 -9.56 -19.27
C VAL A 262 9.50 -10.20 -19.99
N ILE A 263 8.54 -9.40 -20.48
CA ILE A 263 7.39 -9.95 -21.22
C ILE A 263 7.73 -10.40 -22.64
N ASN A 264 8.80 -9.86 -23.22
CA ASN A 264 9.42 -10.30 -24.48
C ASN A 264 8.42 -10.56 -25.62
N GLY A 265 7.39 -9.72 -25.73
CA GLY A 265 6.36 -9.83 -26.77
C GLY A 265 5.38 -11.00 -26.62
N TYR A 266 5.40 -11.74 -25.50
CA TYR A 266 4.47 -12.84 -25.26
C TYR A 266 3.02 -12.38 -25.11
N LEU A 267 2.80 -11.24 -24.44
CA LEU A 267 1.47 -10.67 -24.23
C LEU A 267 1.10 -9.73 -25.38
N ASP A 268 0.17 -10.17 -26.22
CA ASP A 268 -0.37 -9.37 -27.32
C ASP A 268 -1.57 -8.51 -26.87
N VAL A 269 -1.26 -7.45 -26.12
CA VAL A 269 -2.24 -6.47 -25.65
C VAL A 269 -1.72 -5.07 -25.97
N ASP A 270 -2.53 -4.26 -26.65
CA ASP A 270 -2.16 -2.91 -27.12
C ASP A 270 -1.60 -2.03 -25.99
N LYS A 271 -2.29 -2.02 -24.83
CA LYS A 271 -1.85 -1.29 -23.64
C LYS A 271 -0.45 -1.72 -23.18
N LEU A 272 -0.14 -3.01 -23.25
CA LEU A 272 1.17 -3.55 -22.87
C LEU A 272 2.25 -3.33 -23.91
N LYS A 273 1.91 -3.06 -25.18
CA LYS A 273 2.87 -2.79 -26.26
C LYS A 273 3.19 -1.31 -26.41
N HIS A 274 2.18 -0.47 -26.28
CA HIS A 274 2.25 0.93 -26.72
C HIS A 274 1.92 1.95 -25.61
N HIS A 275 1.23 1.54 -24.55
CA HIS A 275 0.73 2.44 -23.49
C HIS A 275 1.17 1.99 -22.08
N LEU A 276 2.44 1.59 -21.94
CA LEU A 276 2.97 1.17 -20.64
C LEU A 276 2.97 2.28 -19.58
N ASP A 277 2.97 3.53 -20.02
CA ASP A 277 2.84 4.68 -19.15
C ASP A 277 1.44 4.87 -18.57
N GLU A 278 0.43 4.21 -19.15
CA GLU A 278 -0.92 4.08 -18.61
C GLU A 278 -1.14 2.75 -17.86
N TYR A 279 -0.23 1.78 -18.01
CA TYR A 279 -0.29 0.48 -17.35
C TYR A 279 0.48 0.46 -16.03
N ILE A 280 1.76 0.85 -16.04
CA ILE A 280 2.59 0.94 -14.83
C ILE A 280 2.73 2.42 -14.49
N VAL A 281 1.97 2.92 -13.52
CA VAL A 281 1.83 4.34 -13.18
C VAL A 281 2.41 4.64 -11.80
N GLY A 282 2.66 5.92 -11.50
CA GLY A 282 2.85 6.37 -10.13
C GLY A 282 1.52 6.63 -9.44
N SER A 283 1.48 6.61 -8.11
CA SER A 283 0.28 6.98 -7.34
C SER A 283 -0.21 8.38 -7.69
N ALA A 284 -1.51 8.53 -7.99
CA ALA A 284 -2.12 9.83 -8.29
C ALA A 284 -2.23 10.73 -7.04
N PHE A 285 -2.13 10.15 -5.85
CA PHE A 285 -2.31 10.84 -4.58
C PHE A 285 -1.02 11.01 -3.77
N GLY A 286 0.09 10.43 -4.24
CA GLY A 286 1.39 10.49 -3.59
C GLY A 286 1.30 10.08 -2.12
N ASP A 287 1.90 10.86 -1.22
CA ASP A 287 1.97 10.57 0.22
C ASP A 287 0.59 10.58 0.93
N ARG A 288 -0.49 11.00 0.26
CA ARG A 288 -1.84 11.00 0.83
C ARG A 288 -2.60 9.69 0.60
N ILE A 289 -2.12 8.80 -0.26
CA ILE A 289 -2.87 7.61 -0.68
C ILE A 289 -3.23 6.69 0.49
N GLY A 290 -2.36 6.54 1.48
CA GLY A 290 -2.62 5.72 2.67
C GLY A 290 -3.80 6.26 3.49
N MET A 291 -3.83 7.56 3.77
CA MET A 291 -4.95 8.23 4.45
C MET A 291 -6.27 8.13 3.65
N ILE A 292 -6.20 8.34 2.33
CA ILE A 292 -7.38 8.25 1.45
C ILE A 292 -7.91 6.81 1.42
N GLY A 293 -7.03 5.82 1.29
CA GLY A 293 -7.37 4.40 1.37
C GLY A 293 -8.00 4.03 2.71
N ALA A 294 -7.43 4.48 3.82
CA ALA A 294 -8.02 4.26 5.14
C ALA A 294 -9.42 4.89 5.25
N CYS A 295 -9.63 6.11 4.76
CA CYS A 295 -10.96 6.73 4.75
C CYS A 295 -11.94 5.98 3.83
N GLU A 296 -11.47 5.44 2.71
CA GLU A 296 -12.29 4.60 1.81
C GLU A 296 -12.80 3.33 2.51
N LEU A 297 -11.96 2.67 3.30
CA LEU A 297 -12.39 1.51 4.10
C LEU A 297 -13.50 1.90 5.09
N GLY A 298 -13.40 3.08 5.72
CA GLY A 298 -14.43 3.59 6.62
C GLY A 298 -15.74 3.88 5.90
N LYS A 299 -15.67 4.46 4.69
CA LYS A 299 -16.83 4.68 3.83
C LYS A 299 -17.53 3.36 3.47
N ARG A 300 -16.76 2.35 3.05
CA ARG A 300 -17.29 1.03 2.68
C ARG A 300 -17.96 0.33 3.84
N ALA A 301 -17.36 0.37 5.02
CA ALA A 301 -17.98 -0.18 6.23
C ALA A 301 -19.30 0.52 6.58
N LEU A 302 -19.39 1.85 6.42
CA LEU A 302 -20.62 2.60 6.60
C LEU A 302 -21.71 2.22 5.57
N GLU A 303 -21.30 1.85 4.36
CA GLU A 303 -22.18 1.40 3.27
C GLU A 303 -22.52 -0.09 3.33
N GLY A 304 -21.97 -0.84 4.29
CA GLY A 304 -22.22 -2.28 4.46
C GLY A 304 -21.47 -3.18 3.47
N GLN A 305 -20.36 -2.70 2.92
CA GLN A 305 -19.45 -3.43 2.02
C GLN A 305 -18.31 -4.13 2.78
#